data_AF-A0AA39V5V0-F1
#
_entry.id   AF-A0AA39V5V0-F1
#
_cell.length_a   1.000
_cell.length_b   1.000
_cell.length_c   1.000
_cell.angle_alpha   90.00
_cell.angle_beta   90.00
_cell.angle_gamma   90.00
#
_symmetry.space_group_name_H-M   'P 1'
#
loop_
_entity.id
_entity.type
_entity.pdbx_description
1 polymer ?
#
loop_
_entity_poly.entity_id
_entity_poly.type
_entity_poly.pdbx_seq_one_letter_code
_entity_poly.pdbx_strand_id
1 'polypeptide(L)'
;MVSTLSFHDFSWRGDRKWETASRWTVYGPIVVCFILLFSIVQIACGSIWVVQLGSNLSVPMIIQTLLIPGCSFFNAIPSIHLHMLLRNNPPKLALWFSSIFVIVYLTSAILSLAICVPSPTHIPTGLRHAECPQGIPGGPQHGVSRAIWDIMLVFQFFSVVAYAVHGAMAWKVRSVLKAKRESGEVEVVDPDEEERRRQRARDLWKQNYRMEGL
;
A
#
# COMPACT_ATOMS: atom_id res chain seq x y z
N MET A 1 7.29 30.80 -2.72
CA MET A 1 5.86 30.88 -2.34
C MET A 1 5.53 29.64 -1.53
N VAL A 2 5.30 29.79 -0.22
CA VAL A 2 4.82 28.71 0.62
C VAL A 2 3.31 28.65 0.42
N SER A 3 2.84 27.68 -0.36
CA SER A 3 1.41 27.41 -0.50
C SER A 3 0.88 26.96 0.86
N THR A 4 0.18 27.85 1.55
CA THR A 4 -0.64 27.51 2.70
C THR A 4 -1.68 26.49 2.25
N LEU A 5 -1.46 25.23 2.61
CA LEU A 5 -2.39 24.13 2.36
C LEU A 5 -3.68 24.45 3.15
N SER A 6 -4.67 25.03 2.48
CA SER A 6 -5.98 25.28 3.05
C SER A 6 -6.72 23.95 3.14
N PHE A 7 -7.18 23.58 4.33
CA PHE A 7 -8.00 22.37 4.53
C PHE A 7 -9.30 22.36 3.69
N HIS A 8 -9.69 23.51 3.11
CA HIS A 8 -10.81 23.61 2.17
C HIS A 8 -10.57 22.93 0.81
N ASP A 9 -9.34 22.59 0.44
CA ASP A 9 -9.03 21.89 -0.82
C ASP A 9 -9.16 20.36 -0.71
N PHE A 10 -9.52 19.86 0.48
CA PHE A 10 -9.75 18.44 0.73
C PHE A 10 -11.09 18.01 0.09
N SER A 11 -11.02 17.47 -1.13
CA SER A 11 -12.21 16.96 -1.82
C SER A 11 -12.13 15.44 -1.95
N TRP A 12 -13.18 14.76 -1.48
CA TRP A 12 -13.38 13.33 -1.69
C TRP A 12 -13.60 12.94 -3.16
N ARG A 13 -13.73 13.92 -4.06
CA ARG A 13 -13.97 13.68 -5.49
C ARG A 13 -12.75 13.10 -6.24
N GLY A 14 -11.58 13.01 -5.61
CA GLY A 14 -10.40 12.37 -6.20
C GLY A 14 -9.89 13.05 -7.48
N ASP A 15 -9.02 12.35 -8.21
CA ASP A 15 -8.51 12.81 -9.51
C ASP A 15 -9.54 12.59 -10.62
N ARG A 16 -9.85 13.64 -11.39
CA ARG A 16 -10.78 13.58 -12.54
C ARG A 16 -10.38 12.52 -13.58
N LYS A 17 -9.09 12.20 -13.72
CA LYS A 17 -8.62 11.13 -14.62
C LYS A 17 -9.18 9.76 -14.22
N TRP A 18 -9.32 9.52 -12.92
CA TRP A 18 -9.88 8.29 -12.38
C TRP A 18 -11.40 8.26 -12.54
N GLU A 19 -12.08 9.39 -12.34
CA GLU A 19 -13.52 9.53 -12.59
C GLU A 19 -13.87 9.30 -14.07
N THR A 20 -13.08 9.87 -14.97
CA THR A 20 -13.30 9.79 -16.43
C THR A 20 -13.10 8.36 -16.95
N ALA A 21 -12.25 7.56 -16.30
CA ALA A 21 -12.04 6.17 -16.68
C ALA A 21 -13.22 5.26 -16.29
N SER A 22 -13.78 5.44 -15.09
CA SER A 22 -14.95 4.69 -14.63
C SER A 22 -15.55 5.31 -13.36
N ARG A 23 -16.84 5.05 -13.11
CA ARG A 23 -17.53 5.57 -11.91
C ARG A 23 -16.98 4.98 -10.61
N TRP A 24 -16.58 3.70 -10.63
CA TRP A 24 -16.11 3.02 -9.41
C TRP A 24 -14.66 3.37 -9.06
N THR A 25 -13.85 3.81 -10.02
CA THR A 25 -12.46 4.25 -9.78
C THR A 25 -12.38 5.59 -9.04
N VAL A 26 -13.49 6.33 -8.94
CA VAL A 26 -13.58 7.55 -8.12
C VAL A 26 -13.40 7.26 -6.63
N TYR A 27 -13.67 6.03 -6.19
CA TYR A 27 -13.54 5.62 -4.78
C TYR A 27 -12.12 5.24 -4.39
N GLY A 28 -11.13 5.41 -5.27
CA GLY A 28 -9.70 5.18 -4.97
C GLY A 28 -9.23 5.80 -3.64
N PRO A 29 -9.50 7.09 -3.35
CA PRO A 29 -9.11 7.70 -2.08
C PRO A 29 -9.69 6.98 -0.85
N ILE A 30 -10.94 6.51 -0.93
CA ILE A 30 -11.60 5.77 0.15
C ILE A 30 -10.90 4.42 0.38
N VAL A 31 -10.55 3.70 -0.70
CA VAL A 31 -9.83 2.43 -0.60
C VAL A 31 -8.47 2.64 0.08
N VAL A 32 -7.73 3.68 -0.29
CA VAL A 32 -6.43 3.96 0.36
C VAL A 32 -6.60 4.36 1.83
N CYS A 33 -7.67 5.07 2.20
CA CYS A 33 -8.00 5.31 3.61
C CYS A 33 -8.25 4.01 4.39
N PHE A 34 -8.95 3.03 3.80
CA PHE A 34 -9.10 1.71 4.43
C PHE A 34 -7.76 0.99 4.57
N ILE A 35 -6.90 1.04 3.54
CA ILE A 35 -5.54 0.47 3.62
C ILE A 35 -4.75 1.11 4.76
N LEU A 36 -4.81 2.44 4.91
CA LEU A 36 -4.15 3.16 6.00
C LEU A 36 -4.70 2.70 7.36
N LEU A 37 -6.03 2.66 7.51
CA LEU A 37 -6.68 2.23 8.74
C LEU A 37 -6.28 0.80 9.12
N PHE A 38 -6.33 -0.13 8.17
CA PHE A 38 -5.91 -1.52 8.40
C PHE A 38 -4.46 -1.60 8.82
N SER A 39 -3.57 -0.83 8.18
CA SER A 39 -2.15 -0.79 8.54
C SER A 39 -1.95 -0.28 9.97
N ILE A 40 -2.67 0.77 10.40
CA ILE A 40 -2.60 1.29 11.77
C ILE A 40 -3.05 0.23 12.78
N VAL A 41 -4.20 -0.41 12.54
CA VAL A 41 -4.73 -1.45 13.43
C VAL A 41 -3.75 -2.62 13.53
N GLN A 42 -3.18 -3.06 12.41
CA GLN A 42 -2.18 -4.13 12.38
C GLN A 42 -0.90 -3.78 13.14
N ILE A 43 -0.39 -2.55 13.00
CA ILE A 43 0.79 -2.09 13.77
C ILE A 43 0.48 -2.02 15.27
N ALA A 44 -0.70 -1.52 15.65
CA ALA A 44 -1.13 -1.45 17.04
C ALA A 44 -1.25 -2.85 17.65
N CYS A 45 -1.96 -3.76 16.98
CA CYS A 45 -2.07 -5.16 17.40
C CYS A 45 -0.70 -5.87 17.44
N GLY A 46 0.12 -5.67 16.41
CA GLY A 46 1.46 -6.27 16.31
C GLY A 46 2.40 -5.81 17.42
N SER A 47 2.37 -4.52 17.77
CA SER A 47 3.19 -3.98 18.88
C SER A 47 2.74 -4.52 20.24
N ILE A 48 1.44 -4.61 20.50
CA ILE A 48 0.91 -5.24 21.73
C ILE A 48 1.36 -6.69 21.79
N TRP A 49 1.24 -7.43 20.69
CA TRP A 49 1.63 -8.84 20.64
C TRP A 49 3.13 -9.01 20.94
N VAL A 50 3.99 -8.23 20.25
CA VAL A 50 5.45 -8.25 20.44
C VAL A 50 5.85 -7.98 21.89
N VAL A 51 5.22 -7.03 22.57
CA VAL A 51 5.49 -6.75 23.99
C VAL A 51 5.12 -7.94 24.89
N GLN A 52 4.05 -8.66 24.57
CA GLN A 52 3.62 -9.84 25.34
C GLN A 52 4.54 -11.05 25.19
N LEU A 53 5.32 -11.14 24.11
CA LEU A 53 6.23 -12.26 23.85
C LEU A 53 7.56 -12.17 24.61
N GLY A 54 7.92 -10.98 25.11
CA GLY A 54 9.13 -10.77 25.89
C GLY A 54 10.40 -11.24 25.16
N SER A 55 11.11 -12.20 25.74
CA SER A 55 12.39 -12.72 25.24
C SER A 55 12.28 -13.76 24.13
N ASN A 56 11.09 -14.27 23.82
CA ASN A 56 10.88 -15.30 22.79
C ASN A 56 10.56 -14.67 21.42
N LEU A 57 11.28 -13.60 21.07
CA LEU A 57 11.07 -12.87 19.82
C LEU A 57 11.81 -13.54 18.67
N SER A 58 11.07 -14.09 17.70
CA SER A 58 11.65 -14.53 16.43
C SER A 58 11.56 -13.40 15.39
N VAL A 59 12.62 -13.23 14.60
CA VAL A 59 12.69 -12.23 13.52
C VAL A 59 11.52 -12.34 12.53
N PRO A 60 11.09 -13.54 12.08
CA PRO A 60 9.94 -13.68 11.18
C PRO A 60 8.66 -13.05 11.74
N MET A 61 8.47 -13.15 13.06
CA MET A 61 7.26 -12.65 13.71
C MET A 61 7.21 -11.12 13.74
N ILE A 62 8.36 -10.47 13.95
CA ILE A 62 8.49 -9.01 13.86
C ILE A 62 8.23 -8.53 12.43
N ILE A 63 8.82 -9.23 11.44
CA ILE A 63 8.66 -8.89 10.03
C ILE A 63 7.16 -8.92 9.66
N GLN A 64 6.47 -9.99 10.01
CA GLN A 64 5.07 -10.15 9.67
C GLN A 64 4.17 -9.11 10.34
N THR A 65 4.42 -8.81 11.61
CA THR A 65 3.48 -8.06 12.46
C THR A 65 3.70 -6.56 12.45
N LEU A 66 4.93 -6.13 12.20
CA LEU A 66 5.33 -4.73 12.25
C LEU A 66 5.90 -4.25 10.93
N LEU A 67 6.82 -5.01 10.30
CA LEU A 67 7.50 -4.52 9.09
C LEU A 67 6.54 -4.46 7.89
N ILE A 68 5.79 -5.53 7.62
CA ILE A 68 4.86 -5.56 6.48
C ILE A 68 3.75 -4.49 6.64
N PRO A 69 3.02 -4.40 7.78
CA PRO A 69 2.09 -3.31 8.03
C PRO A 69 2.73 -1.92 8.02
N GLY A 70 3.96 -1.79 8.50
CA GLY A 70 4.73 -0.54 8.48
C GLY A 70 5.02 -0.06 7.06
N CYS A 71 5.51 -0.94 6.19
CA CYS A 71 5.72 -0.62 4.77
C CYS A 71 4.40 -0.24 4.08
N SER A 72 3.31 -0.93 4.40
CA SER A 72 1.96 -0.63 3.91
C SER A 72 1.48 0.76 4.36
N PHE A 73 1.69 1.11 5.63
CA PHE A 73 1.40 2.43 6.18
C PHE A 73 2.18 3.55 5.47
N PHE A 74 3.50 3.38 5.31
CA PHE A 74 4.34 4.35 4.60
C PHE A 74 4.02 4.45 3.10
N ASN A 75 3.43 3.41 2.50
CA ASN A 75 2.90 3.50 1.14
C ASN A 75 1.54 4.22 1.09
N ALA A 76 0.67 4.00 2.09
CA ALA A 76 -0.66 4.58 2.14
C ALA A 76 -0.64 6.10 2.34
N ILE A 77 0.31 6.65 3.12
CA ILE A 77 0.41 8.11 3.37
C ILE A 77 0.65 8.91 2.08
N PRO A 78 1.72 8.65 1.29
CA PRO A 78 1.93 9.34 0.02
C PRO A 78 0.80 9.06 -0.97
N SER A 79 0.22 7.86 -0.93
CA SER A 79 -0.90 7.51 -1.81
C SER A 79 -2.15 8.34 -1.51
N ILE A 80 -2.50 8.55 -0.23
CA ILE A 80 -3.55 9.48 0.20
C ILE A 80 -3.21 10.90 -0.24
N HIS A 81 -1.98 11.34 -0.02
CA HIS A 81 -1.54 12.67 -0.43
C HIS A 81 -1.70 12.87 -1.96
N LEU A 82 -1.34 11.88 -2.77
CA LEU A 82 -1.49 11.92 -4.22
C LEU A 82 -2.94 11.85 -4.68
N HIS A 83 -3.80 11.13 -3.97
CA HIS A 83 -5.22 10.97 -4.32
C HIS A 83 -6.10 12.14 -3.86
N MET A 84 -5.85 12.70 -2.68
CA MET A 84 -6.70 13.71 -2.04
C MET A 84 -6.15 15.13 -2.20
N LEU A 85 -4.82 15.31 -2.09
CA LEU A 85 -4.19 16.63 -2.04
C LEU A 85 -3.63 17.05 -3.40
N LEU A 86 -2.73 16.25 -3.99
CA LEU A 86 -2.08 16.60 -5.26
C LEU A 86 -2.90 16.20 -6.49
N ARG A 87 -3.87 15.29 -6.35
CA ARG A 87 -4.76 14.78 -7.42
C ARG A 87 -4.01 14.42 -8.71
N ASN A 88 -2.82 13.85 -8.56
CA ASN A 88 -1.93 13.53 -9.66
C ASN A 88 -1.27 12.17 -9.43
N ASN A 89 -2.10 11.16 -9.17
CA ASN A 89 -1.57 9.83 -8.90
C ASN A 89 -1.23 9.08 -10.20
N PRO A 90 0.05 8.76 -10.47
CA PRO A 90 0.41 7.96 -11.64
C PRO A 90 -0.12 6.52 -11.50
N PRO A 91 -0.99 6.06 -12.42
CA PRO A 91 -1.64 4.75 -12.31
C PRO A 91 -0.66 3.58 -12.41
N LYS A 92 0.49 3.77 -13.09
CA LYS A 92 1.56 2.77 -13.15
C LYS A 92 2.14 2.50 -11.75
N LEU A 93 2.44 3.55 -10.99
CA LEU A 93 3.04 3.45 -9.67
C LEU A 93 2.06 2.83 -8.67
N ALA A 94 0.81 3.28 -8.68
CA ALA A 94 -0.26 2.70 -7.88
C ALA A 94 -0.42 1.19 -8.14
N LEU A 95 -0.35 0.77 -9.41
CA LEU A 95 -0.45 -0.63 -9.80
C LEU A 95 0.75 -1.46 -9.32
N TRP A 96 1.98 -0.98 -9.52
CA TRP A 96 3.18 -1.69 -9.07
C TRP A 96 3.19 -1.91 -7.56
N PHE A 97 2.99 -0.84 -6.78
CA PHE A 97 2.98 -0.96 -5.32
C PHE A 97 1.82 -1.85 -4.84
N SER A 98 0.63 -1.69 -5.40
CA SER A 98 -0.51 -2.51 -5.00
C SER A 98 -0.28 -3.99 -5.29
N SER A 99 0.25 -4.33 -6.47
CA SER A 99 0.58 -5.72 -6.81
C SER A 99 1.63 -6.32 -5.88
N ILE A 100 2.69 -5.56 -5.55
CA ILE A 100 3.72 -6.02 -4.61
C ILE A 100 3.10 -6.30 -3.24
N PHE A 101 2.28 -5.39 -2.70
CA PHE A 101 1.64 -5.58 -1.40
C PHE A 101 0.61 -6.70 -1.40
N VAL A 102 -0.16 -6.90 -2.47
CA VAL A 102 -1.04 -8.08 -2.61
C VAL A 102 -0.23 -9.36 -2.46
N ILE A 103 0.88 -9.49 -3.18
CA ILE A 103 1.72 -10.69 -3.14
C ILE A 103 2.30 -10.86 -1.74
N VAL A 104 2.90 -9.82 -1.17
CA VAL A 104 3.56 -9.89 0.16
C VAL A 104 2.56 -10.25 1.26
N TYR A 105 1.39 -9.60 1.30
CA TYR A 105 0.39 -9.90 2.32
C TYR A 105 -0.21 -11.29 2.13
N LEU A 106 -0.46 -11.72 0.89
CA LEU A 106 -1.04 -13.03 0.59
C LEU A 106 -0.06 -14.15 0.91
N THR A 107 1.21 -14.03 0.50
CA THR A 107 2.23 -15.03 0.83
C THR A 107 2.45 -15.11 2.32
N SER A 108 2.53 -13.97 3.01
CA SER A 108 2.64 -13.95 4.47
C SER A 108 1.43 -14.60 5.15
N ALA A 109 0.19 -14.31 4.71
CA ALA A 109 -1.01 -14.94 5.28
C ALA A 109 -1.04 -16.45 5.08
N ILE A 110 -0.68 -16.92 3.87
CA ILE A 110 -0.61 -18.35 3.55
C ILE A 110 0.45 -19.04 4.40
N LEU A 111 1.63 -18.43 4.54
CA LEU A 111 2.70 -18.98 5.38
C LEU A 111 2.27 -19.10 6.84
N SER A 112 1.61 -18.08 7.39
CA SER A 112 1.10 -18.12 8.77
C SER A 112 0.05 -19.19 8.98
N LEU A 113 -0.85 -19.38 8.01
CA LEU A 113 -1.82 -20.48 8.03
C LEU A 113 -1.10 -21.84 7.89
N ALA A 114 -0.14 -21.98 6.99
CA ALA A 114 0.57 -23.23 6.74
C ALA A 114 1.40 -23.70 7.95
N ILE A 115 1.91 -22.76 8.75
CA ILE A 115 2.65 -23.04 9.99
C ILE A 115 1.68 -23.34 11.14
N CYS A 116 0.52 -22.66 11.22
CA CYS A 116 -0.36 -22.73 12.39
C CYS A 116 -1.64 -23.55 12.28
N VAL A 117 -1.99 -24.03 11.09
CA VAL A 117 -3.09 -25.00 10.93
C VAL A 117 -2.56 -26.40 11.29
N PRO A 118 -3.17 -27.11 12.26
CA PRO A 118 -2.76 -28.45 12.62
C PRO A 118 -2.96 -29.40 11.41
N SER A 119 -1.89 -30.04 10.95
CA SER A 119 -2.01 -31.15 10.02
C SER A 119 -2.58 -32.37 10.76
N PRO A 120 -3.54 -33.10 10.18
CA PRO A 120 -4.08 -34.33 10.77
C PRO A 120 -3.04 -35.48 10.80
N THR A 121 -1.89 -35.31 10.15
CA THR A 121 -0.79 -36.28 10.13
C THR A 121 0.31 -35.86 11.11
N HIS A 122 0.60 -36.74 12.07
CA HIS A 122 1.73 -36.71 13.01
C HIS A 122 3.10 -36.75 12.30
N ILE A 123 3.40 -35.80 11.42
CA ILE A 123 4.73 -35.65 10.84
C ILE A 123 5.46 -34.58 11.65
N PRO A 124 6.51 -34.93 12.41
CA PRO A 124 7.28 -34.00 13.21
C PRO A 124 8.20 -33.20 12.28
N THR A 125 7.63 -32.24 11.57
CA THR A 125 8.41 -31.22 10.87
C THR A 125 8.92 -30.24 11.93
N GLY A 126 10.20 -30.33 12.29
CA GLY A 126 10.85 -29.58 13.37
C GLY A 126 10.85 -28.05 13.24
N LEU A 127 10.30 -27.48 12.17
CA LEU A 127 10.10 -26.03 12.00
C LEU A 127 8.68 -25.55 12.38
N ARG A 128 7.73 -26.44 12.67
CA ARG A 128 6.32 -26.18 12.37
C ARG A 128 5.43 -25.70 13.53
N HIS A 129 5.91 -25.59 14.77
CA HIS A 129 5.03 -25.28 15.91
C HIS A 129 5.56 -24.28 16.96
N ALA A 130 6.82 -23.84 16.87
CA ALA A 130 7.38 -22.88 17.82
C ALA A 130 7.01 -21.41 17.51
N GLU A 131 6.63 -21.11 16.27
CA GLU A 131 6.33 -19.74 15.80
C GLU A 131 4.83 -19.40 15.80
N CYS A 132 3.99 -20.40 16.02
CA CYS A 132 2.57 -20.12 16.26
C CYS A 132 2.42 -19.50 17.64
N PRO A 133 1.38 -18.68 17.87
CA PRO A 133 0.98 -18.29 19.20
C PRO A 133 0.46 -19.52 19.96
N GLN A 134 1.36 -20.44 20.29
CA GLN A 134 1.20 -21.27 21.47
C GLN A 134 1.37 -20.28 22.60
N GLY A 135 0.27 -19.90 23.23
CA GLY A 135 0.42 -19.26 24.51
C GLY A 135 1.29 -20.16 25.41
N ILE A 136 1.85 -19.59 26.47
CA ILE A 136 2.57 -20.34 27.51
C ILE A 136 1.56 -21.19 28.30
N PRO A 137 1.63 -22.54 28.32
CA PRO A 137 0.60 -23.37 28.96
C PRO A 137 0.41 -22.94 30.42
N GLY A 138 -0.80 -22.52 30.79
CA GLY A 138 -1.18 -22.17 32.17
C GLY A 138 -1.11 -20.69 32.57
N GLY A 139 -0.73 -19.77 31.67
CA GLY A 139 -0.74 -18.32 31.97
C GLY A 139 -2.05 -17.61 31.60
N PRO A 140 -2.50 -16.57 32.33
CA PRO A 140 -3.72 -15.81 32.03
C PRO A 140 -3.70 -15.07 30.67
N GLN A 141 -2.55 -15.03 29.98
CA GLN A 141 -2.35 -14.35 28.69
C GLN A 141 -2.60 -15.26 27.46
N HIS A 142 -2.97 -16.53 27.69
CA HIS A 142 -3.12 -17.56 26.65
C HIS A 142 -4.19 -17.24 25.58
N GLY A 143 -5.32 -16.63 25.99
CA GLY A 143 -6.43 -16.32 25.09
C GLY A 143 -6.25 -15.01 24.32
N VAL A 144 -5.51 -14.05 24.88
CA VAL A 144 -5.35 -12.71 24.32
C VAL A 144 -4.39 -12.72 23.15
N SER A 145 -3.26 -13.43 23.23
CA SER A 145 -2.28 -13.50 22.15
C SER A 145 -2.84 -14.19 20.90
N ARG A 146 -3.68 -15.22 21.08
CA ARG A 146 -4.35 -15.92 19.97
C ARG A 146 -5.41 -15.04 19.30
N ALA A 147 -6.23 -14.35 20.10
CA ALA A 147 -7.22 -13.42 19.57
C ALA A 147 -6.57 -12.26 18.79
N ILE A 148 -5.46 -11.71 19.29
CA ILE A 148 -4.70 -10.67 18.59
C ILE A 148 -4.16 -11.21 17.25
N TRP A 149 -3.59 -12.42 17.24
CA TRP A 149 -3.10 -13.04 16.01
C TRP A 149 -4.22 -13.29 15.00
N ASP A 150 -5.38 -13.81 15.43
CA ASP A 150 -6.55 -14.02 14.57
C ASP A 150 -7.02 -12.71 13.94
N ILE A 151 -7.10 -11.63 14.74
CA ILE A 151 -7.42 -10.28 14.26
C ILE A 151 -6.39 -9.83 13.22
N MET A 152 -5.09 -9.95 13.51
CA MET A 152 -4.04 -9.54 12.57
C MET A 152 -4.14 -10.28 11.24
N LEU A 153 -4.42 -11.58 11.27
CA LEU A 153 -4.59 -12.41 10.07
C LEU A 153 -5.83 -11.99 9.26
N VAL A 154 -6.95 -11.70 9.92
CA VAL A 154 -8.17 -11.20 9.27
C VAL A 154 -7.91 -9.85 8.60
N PHE A 155 -7.29 -8.91 9.30
CA PHE A 155 -6.92 -7.62 8.72
C PHE A 155 -5.90 -7.77 7.59
N GLN A 156 -5.05 -8.79 7.65
CA GLN A 156 -4.11 -9.09 6.57
C GLN A 156 -4.82 -9.54 5.30
N PHE A 157 -5.86 -10.37 5.40
CA PHE A 157 -6.72 -10.69 4.26
C PHE A 157 -7.49 -9.47 3.75
N PHE A 158 -8.02 -8.62 4.63
CA PHE A 158 -8.66 -7.38 4.20
C PHE A 158 -7.70 -6.43 3.48
N SER A 159 -6.44 -6.34 3.94
CA SER A 159 -5.38 -5.61 3.25
C SER A 159 -5.10 -6.19 1.86
N VAL A 160 -5.04 -7.52 1.70
CA VAL A 160 -4.92 -8.16 0.37
C VAL A 160 -6.06 -7.73 -0.55
N VAL A 161 -7.30 -7.81 -0.08
CA VAL A 161 -8.48 -7.43 -0.86
C VAL A 161 -8.44 -5.94 -1.23
N ALA A 162 -8.14 -5.07 -0.27
CA ALA A 162 -8.07 -3.62 -0.50
C ALA A 162 -7.00 -3.25 -1.53
N TYR A 163 -5.79 -3.84 -1.43
CA TYR A 163 -4.73 -3.63 -2.41
C TYR A 163 -5.08 -4.24 -3.78
N ALA A 164 -5.76 -5.39 -3.84
CA ALA A 164 -6.20 -5.98 -5.10
C ALA A 164 -7.25 -5.08 -5.80
N VAL A 165 -8.21 -4.55 -5.05
CA VAL A 165 -9.20 -3.59 -5.56
C VAL A 165 -8.50 -2.33 -6.05
N HIS A 166 -7.58 -1.76 -5.27
CA HIS A 166 -6.84 -0.57 -5.67
C HIS A 166 -5.98 -0.81 -6.92
N GLY A 167 -5.31 -1.96 -7.02
CA GLY A 167 -4.58 -2.38 -8.20
C GLY A 167 -5.48 -2.56 -9.43
N ALA A 168 -6.67 -3.14 -9.27
CA ALA A 168 -7.65 -3.27 -10.33
C ALA A 168 -8.17 -1.91 -10.82
N MET A 169 -8.40 -0.96 -9.90
CA MET A 169 -8.76 0.41 -10.25
C MET A 169 -7.65 1.07 -11.08
N ALA A 170 -6.39 0.97 -10.62
CA ALA A 170 -5.24 1.50 -11.32
C ALA A 170 -5.05 0.86 -12.71
N TRP A 171 -5.27 -0.45 -12.83
CA TRP A 171 -5.27 -1.17 -14.10
C TRP A 171 -6.33 -0.62 -15.06
N LYS A 172 -7.57 -0.44 -14.58
CA LYS A 172 -8.66 0.09 -15.39
C LYS A 172 -8.34 1.50 -15.90
N VAL A 173 -7.90 2.40 -15.02
CA VAL A 173 -7.49 3.76 -15.40
C VAL A 173 -6.38 3.73 -16.44
N ARG A 174 -5.34 2.90 -16.24
CA ARG A 174 -4.26 2.73 -17.21
C ARG A 174 -4.76 2.24 -18.56
N SER A 175 -5.68 1.26 -18.59
CA SER A 175 -6.21 0.71 -19.83
C SER A 175 -7.01 1.73 -20.63
N VAL A 176 -7.83 2.54 -19.95
CA VAL A 176 -8.64 3.59 -20.60
C VAL A 176 -7.76 4.72 -21.11
N LEU A 177 -6.78 5.16 -20.31
CA LEU A 177 -5.83 6.20 -20.76
C LEU A 177 -4.99 5.71 -21.94
N LYS A 178 -4.60 4.44 -21.97
CA LYS A 178 -3.91 3.84 -23.11
C LYS A 178 -4.79 3.84 -24.36
N ALA A 179 -6.04 3.43 -24.24
CA ALA A 179 -6.99 3.43 -25.36
C ALA A 179 -7.26 4.85 -25.90
N LYS A 180 -7.43 5.84 -25.01
CA LYS A 180 -7.60 7.25 -25.40
C LYS A 180 -6.38 7.84 -26.10
N ARG A 181 -5.18 7.38 -25.71
CA ARG A 181 -3.94 7.75 -26.38
C ARG A 181 -3.86 7.15 -27.78
N GLU A 182 -4.33 5.92 -27.95
CA GLU A 182 -4.37 5.23 -29.25
C GLU A 182 -5.46 5.78 -30.18
N SER A 183 -6.57 6.31 -29.64
CA SER A 183 -7.64 6.94 -30.42
C SER A 183 -7.36 8.39 -30.85
N GLY A 184 -6.28 9.01 -30.36
CA GLY A 184 -5.93 10.41 -30.67
C GLY A 184 -6.84 11.46 -30.02
N GLU A 185 -7.74 11.06 -29.11
CA GLU A 185 -8.71 11.95 -28.44
C GLU A 185 -8.06 12.83 -27.36
N VAL A 186 -6.94 12.36 -26.80
CA VAL A 186 -6.07 13.17 -25.95
C VAL A 186 -4.94 13.63 -26.85
N GLU A 187 -4.73 14.95 -26.99
CA GLU A 187 -3.53 15.50 -27.64
C GLU A 187 -2.32 14.84 -26.99
N VAL A 188 -1.81 13.81 -27.66
CA VAL A 188 -0.66 13.05 -27.23
C VAL A 188 0.49 14.01 -27.49
N VAL A 189 0.87 14.77 -26.47
CA VAL A 189 2.25 15.26 -26.42
C VAL A 189 3.07 13.98 -26.42
N ASP A 190 3.62 13.68 -27.59
CA ASP A 190 4.51 12.55 -27.80
C ASP A 190 5.53 12.57 -26.65
N PRO A 191 5.79 11.46 -25.94
CA PRO A 191 6.81 11.42 -24.90
C PRO A 191 8.13 12.02 -25.37
N ASP A 192 8.46 11.92 -26.66
CA ASP A 192 9.63 12.58 -27.24
C ASP A 192 9.46 14.11 -27.34
N GLU A 193 8.24 14.60 -27.59
CA GLU A 193 7.90 16.02 -27.59
C GLU A 193 7.88 16.61 -26.17
N GLU A 194 7.44 15.83 -25.17
CA GLU A 194 7.48 16.23 -23.76
C GLU A 194 8.92 16.27 -23.23
N GLU A 195 9.75 15.29 -23.61
CA GLU A 195 11.18 15.27 -23.31
C GLU A 195 11.90 16.46 -23.99
N ARG A 196 11.57 16.77 -25.26
CA ARG A 196 12.07 17.96 -25.98
C ARG A 196 11.62 19.26 -25.32
N ARG A 197 10.39 19.35 -24.81
CA ARG A 197 9.91 20.53 -24.07
C ARG A 197 10.64 20.67 -22.73
N ARG A 198 10.89 19.57 -22.02
CA ARG A 198 11.68 19.56 -20.77
C ARG A 198 13.15 19.86 -21.00
N GLN A 199 13.73 19.44 -22.13
CA GLN A 199 15.08 19.83 -22.53
C GLN A 199 15.14 21.32 -22.88
N ARG A 200 14.22 21.82 -23.73
CA ARG A 200 14.13 23.26 -24.04
C ARG A 200 13.97 24.12 -22.79
N ALA A 201 13.16 23.71 -21.82
CA ALA A 201 13.02 24.42 -20.55
C ALA A 201 14.31 24.41 -19.72
N ARG A 202 15.05 23.30 -19.71
CA ARG A 202 16.37 23.20 -19.04
C ARG A 202 17.42 24.08 -19.72
N ASP A 203 17.40 24.17 -21.04
CA ASP A 203 18.35 24.97 -21.80
C ASP A 203 18.06 26.47 -21.66
N LEU A 204 16.79 26.87 -21.69
CA LEU A 204 16.36 28.25 -21.40
C LEU A 204 16.73 28.67 -19.97
N TRP A 205 16.53 27.78 -19.00
CA TRP A 205 16.94 28.04 -17.62
C TRP A 205 18.45 28.23 -17.49
N LYS A 206 19.25 27.39 -18.15
CA LYS A 206 20.72 27.53 -18.21
C LYS A 206 21.15 28.82 -18.91
N GLN A 207 20.45 29.25 -19.96
CA GLN A 207 20.73 30.51 -20.66
C GLN A 207 20.47 31.72 -19.78
N ASN A 208 19.32 31.78 -19.11
CA ASN A 208 19.01 32.88 -18.19
C ASN A 208 20.01 32.97 -17.04
N TYR A 209 20.37 31.83 -16.42
CA TYR A 209 21.36 31.83 -15.33
C TYR A 209 22.77 32.25 -15.76
N ARG A 210 23.12 32.00 -17.03
CA ARG A 210 24.43 32.40 -17.59
C ARG A 210 24.48 33.90 -17.93
N MET A 211 23.33 34.53 -18.14
CA MET A 211 23.19 35.97 -18.38
C MET A 211 23.14 36.78 -17.08
N GLU A 212 22.70 36.20 -15.97
CA GLU A 212 22.67 36.86 -14.64
C GLU A 212 24.03 36.82 -13.91
N GLY A 213 25.02 36.09 -14.44
CA GLY A 213 26.37 35.98 -13.90
C GLY A 213 27.43 36.84 -14.61
N LEU A 214 27.00 37.73 -15.52
CA LEU A 214 27.81 38.77 -16.20
C LEU A 214 27.31 40.14 -15.77
#